data_AF-A0A0Q7W6V5-F1
#
_entry.id   AF-A0A0Q7W6V5-F1
#
_cell.length_a   1.000
_cell.length_b   1.000
_cell.length_c   1.000
_cell.angle_alpha   90.00
_cell.angle_beta   90.00
_cell.angle_gamma   90.00
#
_symmetry.space_group_name_H-M   'P 1'
#
loop_
_entity.id
_entity.type
_entity.pdbx_description
1 polymer ?
#
loop_
_entity_poly.entity_id
_entity_poly.type
_entity_poly.pdbx_seq_one_letter_code
_entity_poly.pdbx_strand_id
1 'polypeptide(L)' 'MDALTRRYRERGGLDNLILVGLPAVTPGMVRVARIGEDWQAHPELVWQVWPNDLEPMDASPDSEPQP' A
#
# COMPACT_ATOMS: atom_id res chain seq x y z
N MET A 1 1.33 -14.23 -8.70
CA MET A 1 1.82 -13.58 -7.47
C MET A 1 1.58 -12.09 -7.66
N ASP A 2 0.36 -11.60 -7.37
CA ASP A 2 -0.14 -10.35 -7.97
C ASP A 2 -0.63 -9.34 -6.91
N ALA A 3 0.01 -9.30 -5.74
CA ALA A 3 -0.44 -8.46 -4.61
C ALA A 3 0.39 -7.18 -4.40
N LEU A 4 1.51 -6.98 -5.11
CA LEU A 4 2.45 -5.88 -4.86
C LEU A 4 2.26 -4.65 -5.76
N THR A 5 1.34 -4.70 -6.74
CA THR A 5 1.17 -3.61 -7.72
C THR A 5 -0.02 -2.70 -7.41
N ARG A 6 -0.77 -2.97 -6.34
CA ARG A 6 -1.92 -2.13 -5.97
C ARG A 6 -1.43 -0.87 -5.28
N ARG A 7 -1.87 0.27 -5.81
CA ARG A 7 -1.59 1.58 -5.24
C ARG A 7 -2.65 1.91 -4.19
N TYR A 8 -2.26 2.64 -3.17
CA TYR A 8 -3.13 3.06 -2.09
C TYR A 8 -2.95 4.54 -1.81
N ARG A 9 -4.02 5.12 -1.28
CA ARG A 9 -4.08 6.45 -0.70
C ARG A 9 -4.45 6.31 0.77
N GLU A 10 -3.78 7.05 1.64
CA GLU A 10 -4.13 7.15 3.04
C GLU A 10 -5.03 8.37 3.26
N ARG A 11 -6.04 8.22 4.13
CA ARG A 11 -7.06 9.25 4.40
C ARG A 11 -6.48 10.56 4.95
N GLY A 12 -5.31 10.53 5.59
CA GLY A 12 -4.54 11.69 6.03
C GLY A 12 -3.90 12.51 4.91
N GLY A 13 -4.01 12.07 3.66
CA GLY A 13 -3.59 12.82 2.48
C GLY A 13 -2.35 12.27 1.77
N LEU A 14 -1.74 11.20 2.28
CA LEU A 14 -0.66 10.52 1.56
C LEU A 14 -1.22 9.70 0.39
N ASP A 15 -0.59 9.79 -0.78
CA ASP A 15 -0.95 9.06 -1.98
C ASP A 15 0.23 8.29 -2.57
N ASN A 16 -0.04 7.46 -3.59
CA ASN A 16 0.95 6.64 -4.27
C ASN A 16 1.70 5.68 -3.32
N LEU A 17 0.96 5.04 -2.42
CA LEU A 17 1.50 4.08 -1.45
C LEU A 17 1.39 2.65 -1.98
N ILE A 18 2.35 1.79 -1.61
CA ILE A 18 2.31 0.33 -1.84
C ILE A 18 2.48 -0.41 -0.53
N LEU A 19 1.84 -1.57 -0.41
CA LEU A 19 2.07 -2.48 0.70
C LEU A 19 3.42 -3.17 0.51
N VAL A 20 4.31 -3.08 1.51
CA VAL A 20 5.66 -3.68 1.44
C VAL A 20 5.68 -5.15 1.86
N GLY A 21 4.54 -5.71 2.30
CA GLY A 21 4.42 -7.12 2.72
C GLY A 21 5.17 -7.49 4.00
N LEU A 22 5.85 -6.53 4.63
CA LEU A 22 6.53 -6.71 5.91
C LEU A 22 5.56 -6.55 7.08
N PRO A 23 5.74 -7.33 8.17
CA PRO A 23 4.92 -7.20 9.36
C PRO A 23 5.09 -5.83 10.01
N ALA A 24 3.99 -5.19 10.38
CA ALA A 24 4.00 -3.97 11.18
C ALA A 24 4.58 -4.25 12.59
N VAL A 25 5.25 -3.25 13.16
CA VAL A 25 5.66 -3.25 14.57
C VAL A 25 4.41 -3.18 15.46
N THR A 26 3.45 -2.33 15.09
CA THR A 26 2.19 -2.18 15.80
C THR A 26 1.18 -3.23 15.32
N PRO A 27 0.63 -4.08 16.20
CA PRO A 27 -0.36 -5.09 15.82
C PRO A 27 -1.58 -4.46 15.14
N GLY A 28 -2.01 -5.05 14.04
CA GLY A 28 -3.18 -4.60 13.28
C GLY A 28 -2.91 -3.48 12.26
N MET A 29 -1.72 -2.86 12.29
CA MET A 29 -1.28 -1.96 11.23
C MET A 29 -0.66 -2.74 10.07
N VAL A 30 -0.53 -2.06 8.93
CA VAL A 30 0.23 -2.54 7.77
C VAL A 30 1.36 -1.57 7.46
N ARG A 31 2.44 -2.08 6.87
CA ARG A 31 3.53 -1.25 6.39
C ARG A 31 3.32 -0.85 4.95
N VAL A 32 3.52 0.44 4.68
CA VAL A 32 3.45 1.04 3.36
C VAL A 32 4.71 1.84 3.06
N ALA A 33 5.05 1.94 1.79
CA ALA A 33 6.07 2.85 1.29
C ALA A 33 5.54 3.59 0.07
N ARG A 34 6.12 4.75 -0.25
CA ARG A 34 5.74 5.51 -1.44
C ARG A 34 6.39 4.88 -2.67
N ILE A 35 5.64 4.85 -3.77
CA ILE A 35 6.11 4.34 -5.06
C ILE A 35 7.25 5.20 -5.56
N GLY A 36 8.33 4.56 -6.02
CA GLY A 36 9.51 5.22 -6.55
C GLY A 36 10.55 5.60 -5.50
N GLU A 37 10.27 5.38 -4.21
CA GLU A 37 11.28 5.51 -3.16
C GLU A 37 11.99 4.17 -2.89
N ASP A 38 13.30 4.23 -2.61
CA ASP A 38 14.12 3.05 -2.33
C ASP A 38 14.01 2.65 -0.85
N TRP A 39 12.80 2.25 -0.46
CA TRP A 39 12.50 1.82 0.91
C TRP A 39 13.28 0.57 1.34
N GLN A 40 13.88 -0.16 0.39
CA GLN A 40 14.71 -1.33 0.68
C GLN A 40 16.08 -0.93 1.22
N ALA A 41 16.72 0.09 0.62
CA ALA A 41 17.94 0.67 1.15
C ALA A 41 17.66 1.59 2.36
N HIS A 42 16.47 2.21 2.40
CA HIS A 42 16.08 3.20 3.39
C HIS A 42 14.81 2.79 4.15
N PRO A 43 14.92 1.92 5.18
CA PRO A 43 13.77 1.45 5.94
C PRO A 43 13.03 2.57 6.69
N GLU A 44 13.65 3.73 6.87
CA GLU A 44 13.03 4.95 7.41
C GLU A 44 11.91 5.52 6.52
N LEU A 45 11.89 5.17 5.22
CA LEU A 45 10.84 5.55 4.27
C LEU A 45 9.60 4.65 4.35
N VAL A 46 9.61 3.65 5.25
CA VAL A 46 8.47 2.77 5.49
C VAL A 46 7.63 3.32 6.64
N TRP A 47 6.34 3.54 6.37
CA TRP A 47 5.38 4.00 7.35
C TRP A 47 4.44 2.87 7.77
N GLN A 48 3.84 3.03 8.95
CA GLN A 48 2.79 2.15 9.45
C GLN A 48 1.48 2.91 9.43
N VAL A 49 0.46 2.30 8.82
CA VAL A 49 -0.86 2.88 8.66
C VAL A 49 -1.91 1.85 9.04
N TRP A 50 -3.06 2.32 9.51
CA TRP A 50 -4.20 1.43 9.70
C TRP A 50 -4.75 1.01 8.34
N PRO A 51 -5.05 -0.28 8.14
CA PRO A 51 -5.65 -0.74 6.89
C PRO A 51 -7.00 -0.06 6.59
N ASN A 52 -7.75 0.37 7.62
CA ASN A 52 -9.00 1.12 7.47
C ASN A 52 -8.81 2.56 6.98
N ASP A 53 -7.60 3.11 7.08
CA ASP A 53 -7.25 4.43 6.54
C ASP A 53 -6.66 4.34 5.13
N LEU A 54 -6.47 3.13 4.60
CA LEU A 54 -5.99 2.92 3.24
C LEU A 54 -7.14 2.69 2.27
N GLU A 55 -7.23 3.56 1.27
CA GLU A 55 -8.15 3.45 0.14
C GLU A 55 -7.37 2.98 -1.08
N PRO A 56 -7.77 1.88 -1.75
CA PRO A 56 -7.12 1.45 -2.99
C PRO A 56 -7.30 2.53 -4.06
N MET A 57 -6.18 3.01 -4.60
CA MET A 57 -6.17 3.82 -5.81
C MET A 57 -6.24 2.83 -6.97
N ASP A 58 -7.46 2.63 -7.45
CA ASP A 58 -7.79 1.67 -8.50
C ASP A 58 -6.77 1.71 -9.66
N ALA A 59 -6.14 0.56 -9.92
CA ALA A 59 -5.79 0.21 -11.29
C ALA A 59 -7.09 -0.37 -11.84
N SER A 60 -7.64 0.24 -12.89
CA SER A 60 -8.95 0.02 -13.49
C SER A 60 -9.56 -1.37 -13.25
N PRO A 61 -10.88 -1.48 -13.02
CA PRO A 61 -11.53 -2.76 -12.81
C PRO A 61 -11.52 -3.58 -14.11
N ASP A 62 -10.55 -4.48 -14.26
CA ASP A 62 -10.81 -5.73 -14.98
C ASP A 62 -11.62 -6.62 -14.03
N SER A 63 -12.87 -6.22 -13.87
CA SER A 63 -13.95 -7.00 -13.29
C SER A 63 -15.19 -6.69 -14.12
N GLU A 64 -15.10 -6.93 -15.42
CA GLU A 64 -16.27 -7.40 -16.14
C GLU A 64 -16.43 -8.90 -15.86
N PRO A 65 -17.57 -9.33 -15.29
CA PRO A 65 -17.84 -10.76 -15.13
C PRO A 65 -18.00 -11.41 -16.51
N GLN A 66 -17.10 -12.35 -16.78
CA GLN A 66 -17.19 -13.58 -17.58
C GLN A 66 -18.52 -13.86 -18.32
N PRO A 67 -18.51 -14.18 -19.64
CA PRO A 67 -19.66 -14.79 -20.32
C PRO A 67 -19.89 -16.25 -19.93
#